data_AF-A0A1G8TNN1-F1
#
_entry.id   AF-A0A1G8TNN1-F1
#
_cell.length_a   1.000
_cell.length_b   1.000
_cell.length_c   1.000
_cell.angle_alpha   90.00
_cell.angle_beta   90.00
_cell.angle_gamma   90.00
#
_symmetry.space_group_name_H-M   'P 1'
#
loop_
_entity.id
_entity.type
_entity.pdbx_description
1 polymer ?
#
loop_
_entity_poly.entity_id
_entity_poly.type
_entity_poly.pdbx_seq_one_letter_code
_entity_poly.pdbx_strand_id
1 'polypeptide(L)'
;MSSPIKVTFSQLAATQDQVRSTVSNINTQLADLKSYLNPLVQTWSGAAADNYNAAQAQWDRAAEDLNQVLSAIGNALGSANEGYQQTEKSNASRW
;
A
#
# COMPACT_ATOMS: atom_id res chain seq x y z
N MET A 1 -5.07 31.81 4.09
CA MET A 1 -6.00 31.03 3.25
C MET A 1 -5.46 29.62 3.04
N SER A 2 -5.42 28.80 4.09
CA SER A 2 -4.76 27.48 4.12
C SER A 2 -5.72 26.27 4.11
N SER A 3 -7.03 26.52 4.11
CA SER A 3 -8.07 25.50 4.23
C SER A 3 -8.13 24.44 3.11
N PRO A 4 -7.92 24.77 1.81
CA PRO A 4 -8.03 23.77 0.73
C PRO A 4 -6.99 22.67 0.86
N ILE A 5 -5.75 23.05 1.16
CA ILE A 5 -4.60 22.14 1.29
C ILE A 5 -4.80 21.18 2.48
N LYS A 6 -5.27 21.69 3.62
CA LYS A 6 -5.55 20.88 4.82
C LYS A 6 -6.63 19.82 4.57
N VAL A 7 -7.69 20.16 3.81
CA VAL A 7 -8.75 19.22 3.43
C VAL A 7 -8.19 18.12 2.53
N THR A 8 -7.41 18.48 1.51
CA THR A 8 -6.77 17.50 0.61
C THR A 8 -5.83 16.54 1.36
N PHE A 9 -5.08 17.04 2.35
CA PHE A 9 -4.24 16.17 3.18
C PHE A 9 -5.04 15.17 4.01
N SER A 10 -6.15 15.60 4.63
CA SER A 10 -7.00 14.70 5.40
C SER A 10 -7.63 13.60 4.53
N GLN A 11 -8.02 13.92 3.29
CA GLN A 11 -8.50 12.94 2.33
C GLN A 11 -7.41 11.97 1.92
N LEU A 12 -6.20 12.46 1.64
CA LEU A 12 -5.08 11.63 1.24
C LEU A 12 -4.61 10.68 2.37
N ALA A 13 -4.62 11.14 3.63
CA ALA A 13 -4.35 10.29 4.80
C ALA A 13 -5.40 9.18 4.94
N ALA A 14 -6.69 9.50 4.80
CA ALA A 14 -7.76 8.50 4.85
C ALA A 14 -7.63 7.47 3.71
N THR A 15 -7.31 7.92 2.48
CA THR A 15 -7.04 7.01 1.35
C THR A 15 -5.85 6.11 1.64
N GLN A 16 -4.77 6.62 2.23
CA GLN A 16 -3.61 5.80 2.59
C GLN A 16 -3.99 4.68 3.58
N ASP A 17 -4.75 4.99 4.62
CA ASP A 17 -5.18 3.99 5.61
C ASP A 17 -6.10 2.94 4.98
N GLN A 18 -7.00 3.36 4.09
CA GLN A 18 -7.85 2.45 3.33
C GLN A 18 -7.04 1.52 2.42
N VAL A 19 -6.04 2.04 1.71
CA VAL A 19 -5.18 1.23 0.84
C VAL A 19 -4.29 0.30 1.68
N ARG A 20 -3.76 0.74 2.82
CA ARG A 20 -3.03 -0.13 3.78
C ARG A 20 -3.90 -1.27 4.28
N SER A 21 -5.14 -0.99 4.68
CA SER A 21 -6.09 -2.02 5.11
C SER A 21 -6.39 -2.99 3.97
N THR A 22 -6.60 -2.48 2.75
CA THR A 22 -6.85 -3.29 1.56
C THR A 22 -5.66 -4.21 1.26
N VAL A 23 -4.43 -3.69 1.29
CA VAL A 23 -3.22 -4.48 1.08
C VAL A 23 -3.04 -5.54 2.17
N SER A 24 -3.27 -5.20 3.43
CA SER A 24 -3.26 -6.17 4.52
C SER A 24 -4.25 -7.30 4.28
N ASN A 25 -5.48 -6.96 3.87
CA ASN A 25 -6.52 -7.95 3.56
C ASN A 25 -6.13 -8.85 2.38
N ILE A 26 -5.57 -8.26 1.31
CA ILE A 26 -5.08 -9.02 0.15
C ILE A 26 -3.97 -9.99 0.59
N ASN A 27 -2.99 -9.52 1.37
CA ASN A 27 -1.90 -10.37 1.85
C ASN A 27 -2.40 -11.54 2.71
N THR A 28 -3.38 -11.29 3.59
CA THR A 28 -4.03 -12.35 4.37
C THR A 28 -4.72 -13.35 3.46
N GLN A 29 -5.53 -12.89 2.50
CA GLN A 29 -6.22 -13.78 1.55
C GLN A 29 -5.25 -14.62 0.72
N LEU A 30 -4.13 -14.03 0.28
CA LEU A 30 -3.09 -14.75 -0.46
C LEU A 30 -2.37 -15.77 0.42
N ALA A 31 -2.08 -15.43 1.68
CA ALA A 31 -1.48 -16.37 2.64
C ALA A 31 -2.42 -17.55 2.93
N ASP A 32 -3.71 -17.27 3.12
CA ASP A 32 -4.75 -18.29 3.34
C ASP A 32 -4.87 -19.20 2.11
N LEU A 33 -4.92 -18.61 0.91
CA LEU A 33 -4.96 -19.35 -0.35
C LEU A 33 -3.72 -20.24 -0.50
N LYS A 34 -2.52 -19.72 -0.23
CA LYS A 34 -1.27 -20.48 -0.31
C LYS A 34 -1.26 -21.64 0.69
N SER A 35 -1.74 -21.42 1.91
CA SER A 35 -1.86 -22.46 2.93
C SER A 35 -2.82 -23.57 2.50
N TYR A 36 -3.98 -23.18 1.96
CA TYR A 36 -4.99 -24.11 1.44
C TYR A 36 -4.48 -24.92 0.24
N LEU A 37 -3.73 -24.30 -0.67
CA LEU A 37 -3.22 -24.95 -1.87
C LEU A 37 -1.98 -25.80 -1.61
N ASN A 38 -1.19 -25.52 -0.58
CA ASN A 38 0.06 -26.23 -0.29
C ASN A 38 -0.03 -27.78 -0.37
N PRO A 39 -1.02 -28.47 0.24
CA PRO A 39 -1.16 -29.92 0.08
C PRO A 39 -1.55 -30.37 -1.33
N LEU A 40 -2.29 -29.55 -2.09
CA LEU A 40 -2.71 -29.85 -3.47
C LEU A 40 -1.56 -29.67 -4.46
N VAL A 41 -0.70 -28.67 -4.23
CA VAL A 41 0.48 -28.39 -5.06
C VAL A 41 1.43 -29.58 -5.08
N GLN A 42 1.55 -30.32 -3.97
CA GLN A 42 2.34 -31.57 -3.90
C GLN A 42 1.83 -32.67 -4.84
N THR A 43 0.55 -32.59 -5.25
CA THR A 43 -0.08 -33.55 -6.18
C THR A 43 -0.03 -33.08 -7.63
N TRP A 44 0.28 -31.80 -7.87
CA TRP A 44 0.36 -31.24 -9.21
C TRP A 44 1.72 -31.54 -9.84
N SER A 45 1.71 -31.99 -11.08
CA SER A 45 2.92 -32.25 -11.86
C SER A 45 2.78 -31.69 -13.28
N GLY A 46 3.92 -31.42 -13.92
CA GLY A 46 3.96 -30.81 -15.26
C GLY A 46 3.28 -29.44 -15.31
N ALA A 47 2.48 -29.20 -16.34
CA ALA A 47 1.90 -27.89 -16.64
C ALA A 47 1.03 -27.28 -15.50
N ALA A 48 0.41 -28.10 -14.65
CA ALA A 48 -0.37 -27.60 -13.52
C ALA A 48 0.51 -26.94 -12.44
N ALA A 49 1.68 -27.52 -12.17
CA ALA A 49 2.65 -26.96 -11.24
C ALA A 49 3.25 -25.65 -11.79
N ASP A 50 3.56 -25.62 -13.09
CA ASP A 50 4.09 -24.42 -13.76
C ASP A 50 3.10 -23.25 -13.73
N ASN A 51 1.83 -23.53 -14.05
CA ASN A 51 0.76 -22.51 -14.00
C ASN A 51 0.54 -21.97 -12.59
N TYR A 52 0.57 -22.83 -11.57
CA TYR A 52 0.45 -22.41 -10.18
C TYR A 52 1.63 -21.51 -9.77
N ASN A 53 2.86 -21.92 -10.07
CA ASN A 53 4.04 -21.12 -9.73
C ASN A 53 4.02 -19.75 -10.43
N ALA A 54 3.55 -19.68 -11.67
CA ALA A 54 3.37 -18.43 -12.39
C ALA A 54 2.30 -17.54 -11.74
N ALA A 55 1.15 -18.10 -11.39
CA ALA A 55 0.09 -17.38 -10.67
C ALA A 55 0.60 -16.88 -9.30
N GLN A 56 1.36 -17.71 -8.60
CA GLN A 56 1.94 -17.36 -7.31
C GLN A 56 2.90 -16.17 -7.41
N ALA A 57 3.82 -16.23 -8.36
CA ALA A 57 4.74 -15.13 -8.62
C ALA A 57 4.00 -13.84 -9.02
N GLN A 58 2.90 -13.95 -9.76
CA GLN A 58 2.11 -12.79 -10.19
C GLN A 58 1.44 -12.09 -9.00
N TRP A 59 0.78 -12.82 -8.11
CA TRP A 59 0.12 -12.18 -6.96
C TRP A 59 1.13 -11.65 -5.94
N ASP A 60 2.26 -12.34 -5.74
CA ASP A 60 3.31 -11.88 -4.82
C ASP A 60 3.89 -10.54 -5.32
N ARG A 61 4.11 -10.44 -6.65
CA ARG A 61 4.58 -9.19 -7.27
C ARG A 61 3.56 -8.06 -7.18
N ALA A 62 2.28 -8.35 -7.37
CA ALA A 62 1.23 -7.35 -7.25
C ALA A 62 1.11 -6.81 -5.81
N ALA A 63 1.26 -7.69 -4.82
CA ALA A 63 1.29 -7.29 -3.41
C ALA A 63 2.51 -6.42 -3.09
N GLU A 64 3.68 -6.76 -3.62
CA GLU A 64 4.90 -5.95 -3.45
C GLU A 64 4.75 -4.55 -4.06
N ASP A 65 4.26 -4.46 -5.30
CA ASP A 65 4.06 -3.19 -6.01
C ASP A 65 3.09 -2.27 -5.25
N LEU A 66 1.97 -2.82 -4.76
CA LEU A 66 1.02 -2.08 -3.93
C LEU A 66 1.67 -1.53 -2.64
N ASN A 67 2.51 -2.32 -1.98
CA ASN A 67 3.26 -1.85 -0.80
C ASN A 67 4.24 -0.72 -1.14
N GLN A 68 4.91 -0.80 -2.29
CA GLN A 68 5.83 0.24 -2.74
C GLN A 68 5.10 1.56 -3.03
N VAL A 69 3.97 1.51 -3.73
CA VAL A 69 3.13 2.68 -4.00
C VAL A 69 2.64 3.32 -2.71
N LEU A 70 2.18 2.52 -1.75
CA LEU A 70 1.76 3.00 -0.43
C LEU A 70 2.88 3.70 0.33
N SER A 71 4.08 3.13 0.31
CA SER A 71 5.26 3.72 0.94
C SER A 71 5.62 5.06 0.30
N ALA A 72 5.59 5.14 -1.04
CA ALA A 72 5.85 6.37 -1.78
C ALA A 72 4.83 7.48 -1.43
N ILE A 73 3.54 7.13 -1.34
CA ILE A 73 2.48 8.07 -0.92
C ILE A 73 2.72 8.57 0.51
N GLY A 74 3.07 7.66 1.43
CA GLY A 74 3.35 8.03 2.82
C GLY A 74 4.53 8.97 2.97
N ASN A 75 5.60 8.74 2.22
CA ASN A 75 6.76 9.64 2.19
C ASN A 75 6.37 11.02 1.65
N ALA A 76 5.63 11.08 0.54
CA ALA A 76 5.17 12.33 -0.04
C ALA A 76 4.28 13.14 0.93
N LEU A 77 3.39 12.46 1.65
CA LEU A 77 2.56 13.05 2.70
C LEU A 77 3.38 13.61 3.86
N GLY A 78 4.38 12.86 4.34
CA GLY A 78 5.27 13.29 5.41
C GLY A 78 6.01 14.58 5.04
N SER A 79 6.66 14.60 3.87
CA SER A 79 7.36 15.78 3.37
C SER A 79 6.44 17.00 3.19
N ALA A 80 5.21 16.77 2.73
CA ALA A 80 4.25 17.86 2.52
C ALA A 80 3.74 18.46 3.85
N ASN A 81 3.54 17.63 4.89
CA ASN A 81 3.18 18.09 6.24
C ASN A 81 4.32 18.90 6.89
N GLU A 82 5.57 18.46 6.75
CA GLU A 82 6.74 19.21 7.21
C GLU A 82 6.84 20.59 6.53
N GLY A 83 6.69 20.63 5.20
CA GLY A 83 6.67 21.89 4.45
C GLY A 83 5.55 22.84 4.88
N TYR A 84 4.35 22.31 5.17
CA TYR A 84 3.23 23.10 5.66
C TYR A 84 3.49 23.65 7.07
N GLN A 85 3.96 22.82 8.00
CA GLN A 85 4.28 23.28 9.37
C GLN A 85 5.38 24.34 9.37
N GLN A 86 6.40 24.18 8.52
CA GLN A 86 7.47 25.17 8.37
C GLN A 86 6.92 26.50 7.83
N THR A 87 6.03 26.43 6.83
CA THR A 87 5.40 27.62 6.22
C THR A 87 4.49 28.34 7.19
N GLU A 88 3.64 27.62 7.93
CA GLU A 88 2.77 28.20 8.95
C GLU A 88 3.58 28.81 10.11
N LYS A 89 4.64 28.13 10.59
CA LYS A 89 5.54 28.70 11.60
C LYS A 89 6.22 29.98 11.10
N SER A 90 6.70 29.99 9.86
CA SER A 90 7.34 31.18 9.28
C SER A 90 6.33 32.33 9.14
N ASN A 91 5.12 32.06 8.67
CA ASN A 91 4.06 33.06 8.57
C ASN A 91 3.62 33.58 9.96
N ALA A 92 3.46 32.70 10.95
CA ALA A 92 3.13 33.05 12.31
C ALA A 92 4.24 33.83 13.02
N SER A 93 5.51 33.64 12.64
CA SER A 93 6.64 34.44 13.15
C SER A 93 6.78 35.83 12.51
N ARG A 94 6.08 36.06 11.38
CA ARG A 94 6.08 37.33 10.64
C ARG A 94 4.93 38.26 11.02
N TRP A 95 3.98 37.76 11.80
CA TRP A 95 2.85 38.47 12.38
C TRP A 95 3.05 38.58 13.89
#